data_AF-A0AAN5ICT0-F1
#
_entry.id   AF-A0AAN5ICT0-F1
#
_cell.length_a   1.000
_cell.length_b   1.000
_cell.length_c   1.000
_cell.angle_alpha   90.00
_cell.angle_beta   90.00
_cell.angle_gamma   90.00
#
_symmetry.space_group_name_H-M   'P 1'
#
loop_
_entity.id
_entity.type
_entity.pdbx_description
1 polymer ?
#
loop_
_entity_poly.entity_id
_entity_poly.type
_entity_poly.pdbx_seq_one_letter_code
_entity_poly.pdbx_strand_id
1 'polypeptide(L)'
;MKDFLAEIRPYFMVAMGAVEGDKEKMKNEIGLPAIKTHFALLKKVAKDNRSNGRFVGVSPTYVDLFVSDFIDSIDAFIPGFLDDYPAVVAIRKKVMNTPKLKEWIETRPNT
;
A
#
# COMPACT_ATOMS: atom_id res chain seq x y z
N MET A 1 -5.85 -7.52 -3.19
CA MET A 1 -6.43 -6.57 -2.20
C MET A 1 -7.54 -7.16 -1.36
N LYS A 2 -8.58 -7.80 -1.93
CA LYS A 2 -9.69 -8.35 -1.14
C LYS A 2 -9.22 -9.33 -0.06
N ASP A 3 -8.39 -10.30 -0.45
CA ASP A 3 -7.89 -11.32 0.47
C ASP A 3 -6.97 -10.71 1.54
N PHE A 4 -6.07 -9.81 1.14
CA PHE A 4 -5.28 -9.01 2.08
C PHE A 4 -6.16 -8.30 3.12
N LEU A 5 -7.21 -7.60 2.68
CA LEU A 5 -8.10 -6.86 3.59
C LEU A 5 -8.83 -7.81 4.55
N ALA A 6 -9.22 -8.99 4.09
CA ALA A 6 -9.83 -10.00 4.95
C ALA A 6 -8.84 -10.52 6.00
N GLU A 7 -7.61 -10.82 5.59
CA GLU A 7 -6.55 -11.33 6.47
C GLU A 7 -6.08 -10.29 7.50
N ILE A 8 -5.88 -9.04 7.09
CA ILE A 8 -5.36 -8.00 7.99
C ILE A 8 -6.44 -7.39 8.89
N ARG A 9 -7.73 -7.60 8.58
CA ARG A 9 -8.86 -6.99 9.29
C ARG A 9 -8.76 -7.07 10.81
N PRO A 10 -8.42 -8.21 11.44
CA PRO A 10 -8.35 -8.28 12.90
C PRO A 10 -7.30 -7.32 13.47
N TYR A 11 -6.10 -7.27 12.88
CA TYR A 11 -5.07 -6.32 13.27
C TYR A 11 -5.50 -4.88 13.00
N PHE A 12 -6.12 -4.63 11.85
CA PHE A 12 -6.55 -3.31 11.42
C PHE A 12 -7.57 -2.69 12.39
N MET A 13 -8.53 -3.46 12.88
CA MET A 13 -9.52 -2.99 13.86
C MET A 13 -8.88 -2.60 15.20
N VAL A 14 -7.87 -3.35 15.66
CA VAL A 14 -7.10 -3.01 16.87
C VAL A 14 -6.20 -1.79 16.62
N ALA A 15 -5.56 -1.71 15.45
CA ALA A 15 -4.69 -0.60 15.10
C ALA A 15 -5.43 0.74 15.04
N MET A 16 -6.70 0.73 14.61
CA MET A 16 -7.62 1.88 14.59
C MET A 16 -8.30 2.16 15.95
N GLY A 17 -8.09 1.32 16.97
CA GLY A 17 -8.75 1.48 18.27
C GLY A 17 -10.25 1.15 18.27
N ALA A 18 -10.76 0.46 17.25
CA ALA A 18 -12.16 0.05 17.17
C ALA A 18 -12.46 -1.18 18.05
N VAL A 19 -11.43 -1.98 18.37
CA VAL A 19 -11.50 -3.16 19.22
C VAL A 19 -10.27 -3.16 20.14
N GLU A 20 -10.44 -3.58 21.39
CA GLU A 20 -9.32 -3.79 22.31
C GLU A 20 -8.46 -4.99 21.89
N GLY A 21 -7.14 -4.86 22.00
CA GLY A 21 -6.22 -5.95 21.69
C GLY A 21 -4.76 -5.54 21.82
N ASP A 22 -3.89 -6.55 21.87
CA ASP A 22 -2.45 -6.34 21.88
C ASP A 22 -1.95 -5.99 20.47
N LYS A 23 -1.82 -4.69 20.21
CA LYS A 23 -1.42 -4.15 18.91
C LYS A 23 -0.05 -4.67 18.45
N GLU A 24 0.92 -4.81 19.35
CA GLU A 24 2.26 -5.26 18.97
C GLU A 24 2.29 -6.75 18.65
N LYS A 25 1.64 -7.57 19.47
CA LYS A 25 1.50 -9.00 19.21
C LYS A 25 0.80 -9.26 17.88
N MET A 26 -0.34 -8.61 17.64
CA MET A 26 -1.12 -8.77 16.41
C MET A 26 -0.41 -8.21 15.17
N LYS A 27 0.40 -7.17 15.32
CA LYS A 27 1.28 -6.68 14.23
C LYS A 27 2.20 -7.80 13.75
N ASN A 28 2.82 -8.54 14.67
CA ASN A 28 3.77 -9.59 14.33
C ASN A 28 3.09 -10.89 13.86
N GLU A 29 1.96 -11.26 14.45
CA GLU A 29 1.26 -12.52 14.15
C GLU A 29 0.37 -12.43 12.90
N ILE A 30 -0.20 -11.25 12.60
CA ILE A 30 -1.19 -11.08 11.52
C ILE A 30 -0.72 -10.05 10.50
N GLY A 31 -0.41 -8.83 10.94
CA GLY A 31 -0.15 -7.71 10.04
C GLY A 31 1.06 -7.92 9.12
N LEU A 32 2.24 -8.20 9.70
CA LEU A 32 3.49 -8.37 8.95
C LEU A 32 3.43 -9.59 8.02
N PRO A 33 2.90 -10.76 8.44
CA PRO A 33 2.67 -11.89 7.54
C PRO A 33 1.74 -11.56 6.36
N ALA A 34 0.62 -10.87 6.61
CA ALA A 34 -0.31 -10.48 5.54
C ALA A 34 0.35 -9.54 4.52
N ILE A 35 1.05 -8.50 4.99
CA ILE A 35 1.80 -7.61 4.09
C ILE A 35 2.84 -8.42 3.30
N LYS A 36 3.60 -9.30 3.96
CA LYS A 36 4.63 -10.12 3.31
C LYS A 36 4.08 -10.99 2.19
N THR A 37 2.96 -11.67 2.42
CA THR A 37 2.33 -12.53 1.42
C THR A 37 1.82 -11.72 0.23
N HIS A 38 1.09 -10.63 0.49
CA HIS A 38 0.39 -9.90 -0.57
C HIS A 38 1.29 -8.91 -1.33
N PHE A 39 2.32 -8.34 -0.69
CA PHE A 39 3.24 -7.40 -1.32
C PHE A 39 4.43 -8.06 -2.01
N ALA A 40 4.64 -9.38 -1.84
CA ALA A 40 5.67 -10.12 -2.55
C ALA A 40 5.53 -9.99 -4.08
N LEU A 41 4.30 -10.02 -4.60
CA LEU A 41 4.03 -9.81 -6.03
C LEU A 41 4.37 -8.39 -6.47
N LEU A 42 3.97 -7.37 -5.68
CA LEU A 42 4.28 -5.96 -5.98
C LEU A 42 5.79 -5.72 -5.98
N LYS A 43 6.53 -6.32 -5.04
CA LYS A 43 7.99 -6.27 -4.99
C LYS A 43 8.62 -6.87 -6.25
N LYS A 44 8.13 -8.04 -6.68
CA LYS A 44 8.59 -8.69 -7.91
C LYS A 44 8.32 -7.81 -9.14
N VAL A 45 7.09 -7.32 -9.28
CA VAL A 45 6.66 -6.45 -10.38
C VAL A 45 7.49 -5.16 -10.45
N ALA A 46 7.72 -4.50 -9.30
CA ALA A 46 8.52 -3.29 -9.23
C ALA A 46 9.97 -3.52 -9.72
N LYS A 47 10.53 -4.70 -9.41
CA LYS A 47 11.85 -5.13 -9.89
C LYS A 47 11.84 -5.44 -11.39
N ASP A 48 10.87 -6.21 -11.86
CA ASP A 48 10.78 -6.68 -13.26
C ASP A 48 10.56 -5.51 -14.24
N ASN A 49 9.81 -4.48 -13.84
CA ASN A 49 9.64 -3.25 -14.63
C ASN A 49 10.84 -2.30 -14.55
N ARG A 50 11.99 -2.76 -14.03
CA ARG A 50 13.25 -2.00 -13.92
C ARG A 50 13.09 -0.65 -13.22
N SER A 51 12.15 -0.56 -12.28
CA SER A 51 11.84 0.70 -11.59
C SER A 51 11.49 1.85 -12.55
N ASN A 52 10.91 1.56 -13.72
CA ASN A 52 10.45 2.59 -14.66
C ASN A 52 9.34 3.49 -14.09
N GLY A 53 8.81 3.16 -12.91
CA GLY A 53 7.75 3.91 -12.22
C GLY A 53 6.35 3.41 -12.51
N ARG A 54 6.20 2.17 -13.00
CA ARG A 54 4.93 1.56 -13.37
C ARG A 54 4.83 0.16 -12.78
N PHE A 55 3.60 -0.28 -12.48
CA PHE A 55 3.34 -1.67 -12.10
C PHE A 55 3.13 -2.57 -13.33
N VAL A 56 2.77 -2.04 -14.50
CA VAL A 56 2.64 -2.86 -15.72
C VAL A 56 3.13 -2.09 -16.93
N GLY A 57 4.02 -2.72 -17.71
CA GLY A 57 4.48 -2.17 -18.99
C GLY A 57 5.25 -0.86 -18.84
N VAL A 58 5.21 -0.02 -19.89
CA VAL A 58 5.97 1.23 -19.98
C VAL A 58 5.09 2.49 -19.93
N SER A 59 3.77 2.33 -20.07
CA SER A 59 2.81 3.42 -20.11
C SER A 59 1.94 3.43 -18.85
N PRO A 60 1.39 4.59 -18.45
CA PRO A 60 0.43 4.66 -17.35
C PRO A 60 -0.77 3.74 -17.59
N THR A 61 -1.18 3.02 -16.55
CA THR A 61 -2.43 2.24 -16.56
C THR A 61 -3.25 2.53 -15.30
N TYR A 62 -4.52 2.15 -15.29
CA TYR A 62 -5.36 2.29 -14.10
C TYR A 62 -4.81 1.51 -12.89
N VAL A 63 -4.02 0.45 -13.14
CA VAL A 63 -3.36 -0.34 -12.08
C VAL A 63 -2.39 0.52 -11.28
N ASP A 64 -1.70 1.47 -11.92
CA ASP A 64 -0.81 2.39 -11.23
C ASP A 64 -1.56 3.21 -10.19
N LEU A 65 -2.74 3.72 -10.56
CA LEU A 65 -3.60 4.51 -9.68
C LEU A 65 -4.14 3.64 -8.53
N PHE A 66 -4.75 2.50 -8.87
CA PHE A 66 -5.38 1.61 -7.91
C PHE A 66 -4.40 1.08 -6.85
N VAL A 67 -3.23 0.62 -7.28
CA VAL A 67 -2.23 0.08 -6.36
C VAL A 67 -1.62 1.21 -5.52
N SER A 68 -1.34 2.38 -6.12
CA SER A 68 -0.75 3.50 -5.37
C SER A 68 -1.70 4.03 -4.30
N ASP A 69 -2.99 4.22 -4.62
CA ASP A 69 -4.01 4.69 -3.65
C ASP A 69 -4.23 3.67 -2.53
N PHE A 70 -4.19 2.38 -2.86
CA PHE A 70 -4.22 1.34 -1.84
C PHE A 70 -2.99 1.38 -0.92
N ILE A 71 -1.78 1.53 -1.46
CA ILE A 71 -0.54 1.66 -0.66
C ILE A 71 -0.61 2.91 0.23
N ASP A 72 -1.11 4.02 -0.31
CA ASP A 72 -1.31 5.29 0.42
C ASP A 72 -2.19 5.08 1.66
N SER A 73 -3.30 4.38 1.49
CA SER A 73 -4.22 4.02 2.58
C SER A 73 -3.53 3.16 3.64
N ILE A 74 -2.78 2.13 3.21
CA ILE A 74 -2.06 1.25 4.14
C ILE A 74 -1.03 2.03 4.96
N ASP A 75 -0.26 2.91 4.34
CA ASP A 75 0.74 3.74 4.99
C ASP A 75 0.11 4.70 6.03
N ALA A 76 -1.09 5.22 5.75
CA ALA A 76 -1.83 6.08 6.67
C ALA A 76 -2.33 5.33 7.91
N PHE A 77 -2.86 4.11 7.76
CA PHE A 77 -3.44 3.36 8.88
C PHE A 77 -2.42 2.55 9.68
N ILE A 78 -1.43 1.97 9.00
CA ILE A 78 -0.43 1.08 9.59
C ILE A 78 0.99 1.51 9.15
N PRO A 79 1.47 2.67 9.64
CA PRO A 79 2.77 3.20 9.23
C PRO A 79 3.93 2.25 9.56
N GLY A 80 4.94 2.23 8.70
CA GLY A 80 6.15 1.41 8.84
C GLY A 80 6.03 -0.03 8.34
N PHE A 81 4.85 -0.48 7.89
CA PHE A 81 4.70 -1.84 7.32
C PHE A 81 5.32 -1.98 5.93
N LEU A 82 5.62 -0.87 5.27
CA LEU A 82 6.11 -0.84 3.89
C LEU A 82 7.63 -0.63 3.80
N ASP A 83 8.34 -0.58 4.93
CA ASP A 83 9.77 -0.29 5.01
C ASP A 83 10.62 -1.30 4.22
N ASP A 84 10.18 -2.57 4.14
CA ASP A 84 10.84 -3.64 3.38
C ASP A 84 10.52 -3.63 1.86
N TYR A 85 9.74 -2.64 1.40
CA TYR A 85 9.24 -2.51 0.04
C TYR A 85 9.59 -1.15 -0.63
N PRO A 86 10.84 -0.66 -0.56
CA PRO A 86 11.20 0.68 -1.03
C PRO A 86 10.94 0.89 -2.53
N ALA A 87 11.08 -0.15 -3.36
CA ALA A 87 10.78 -0.06 -4.79
C ALA A 87 9.28 0.16 -5.06
N VAL A 88 8.40 -0.46 -4.26
CA VAL A 88 6.95 -0.30 -4.36
C VAL A 88 6.55 1.13 -3.92
N VAL A 89 7.13 1.60 -2.83
CA VAL A 89 6.95 2.97 -2.33
C VAL A 89 7.42 4.01 -3.35
N ALA A 90 8.55 3.77 -4.04
CA ALA A 90 9.06 4.64 -5.08
C ALA A 90 8.09 4.77 -6.27
N ILE A 91 7.46 3.65 -6.69
CA ILE A 91 6.43 3.67 -7.74
C ILE A 91 5.23 4.49 -7.28
N ARG A 92 4.68 4.23 -6.07
CA ARG A 92 3.58 5.04 -5.49
C ARG A 92 3.94 6.53 -5.54
N LYS A 93 5.11 6.91 -5.03
CA LYS A 93 5.56 8.31 -5.00
C LYS A 93 5.58 8.92 -6.40
N LYS A 94 6.07 8.19 -7.41
CA LYS A 94 6.10 8.68 -8.79
C LYS A 94 4.69 8.82 -9.39
N VAL A 95 3.80 7.87 -9.13
CA VAL A 95 2.41 7.92 -9.58
C VAL A 95 1.70 9.12 -8.96
N MET A 96 1.71 9.24 -7.63
CA MET A 96 1.03 10.30 -6.87
C MET A 96 1.54 11.72 -7.18
N ASN A 97 2.78 11.85 -7.67
CA ASN A 97 3.34 13.13 -8.11
C ASN A 97 3.08 13.46 -9.59
N THR A 98 2.24 12.68 -10.30
CA THR A 98 1.81 13.04 -11.66
C THR A 98 1.00 14.33 -11.60
N PRO A 99 1.29 15.38 -12.39
CA PRO A 99 0.74 16.72 -12.17
C PRO A 99 -0.77 16.79 -11.95
N LYS A 100 -1.57 16.21 -12.86
CA LYS A 100 -3.04 16.20 -12.75
C LYS A 100 -3.56 15.36 -11.59
N LEU A 101 -2.86 14.26 -11.24
CA LEU A 101 -3.25 13.42 -10.12
C LEU A 101 -2.94 14.12 -8.79
N LYS A 102 -1.79 14.80 -8.71
CA LYS A 102 -1.38 15.56 -7.54
C LYS A 102 -2.37 16.69 -7.26
N GLU A 103 -2.75 17.45 -8.28
CA GLU A 103 -3.79 18.47 -8.21
C GLU A 103 -5.13 17.90 -7.70
N TRP A 104 -5.54 16.74 -8.21
CA TRP A 104 -6.74 16.06 -7.72
C TRP A 104 -6.61 15.63 -6.26
N ILE A 105 -5.48 15.07 -5.84
CA ILE A 105 -5.26 14.63 -4.45
C ILE A 105 -5.29 15.83 -3.48
N GLU A 106 -4.75 16.98 -3.89
CA GLU A 106 -4.75 18.21 -3.08
C GLU A 106 -6.13 18.86 -2.96
N THR A 107 -7.04 18.60 -3.91
CA THR A 107 -8.37 19.24 -3.99
C THR A 107 -9.52 18.31 -3.61
N ARG A 108 -9.32 16.98 -3.62
CA ARG A 108 -10.37 16.00 -3.30
C ARG A 108 -10.84 16.14 -1.84
N PRO A 109 -12.11 15.87 -1.53
CA PRO A 109 -12.60 15.85 -0.16
C PRO A 109 -11.81 14.86 0.71
N ASN A 110 -11.50 15.26 1.94
CA ASN A 110 -10.96 14.35 2.95
C ASN A 110 -12.10 13.45 3.46
N THR A 111 -11.87 12.15 3.45
CA THR A 111 -12.82 11.11 3.87
C THR A 111 -12.22 10.21 4.94
#